data_AF-A0A8A1LDA0-F1
#
_entry.id   AF-A0A8A1LDA0-F1
#
_cell.length_a   1.000
_cell.length_b   1.000
_cell.length_c   1.000
_cell.angle_alpha   90.00
_cell.angle_beta   90.00
_cell.angle_gamma   90.00
#
_symmetry.space_group_name_H-M   'P 1'
#
loop_
_entity.id
_entity.type
_entity.pdbx_description
1 polymer ?
#
loop_
_entity_poly.entity_id
_entity_poly.type
_entity_poly.pdbx_seq_one_letter_code
_entity_poly.pdbx_strand_id
1 'polypeptide(L)'
;MTTLDSEFPYSLTISLPLPTHRLASAALRTLQVDAELSPLVHRSFRLTRPPPPPQPSPSPYPATPSADTSAIETAAANATITTTATATATAGTSGGTEARDGDEEEEELTVLQTEYRATTNRMLRVAVNGFMESLGVVLGVMEELDVDVLEGELGGAYNGY
;
A
#
# COMPACT_ATOMS: atom_id res chain seq x y z
N MET A 1 -9.30 30.88 10.01
CA MET A 1 -8.03 30.79 9.26
C MET A 1 -6.91 30.63 10.25
N THR A 2 -6.17 29.52 10.19
CA THR A 2 -4.94 29.34 10.95
C THR A 2 -3.87 30.29 10.40
N THR A 3 -2.98 30.79 11.26
CA THR A 3 -1.95 31.77 10.87
C THR A 3 -1.01 31.25 9.77
N LEU A 4 -0.75 29.93 9.76
CA LEU A 4 0.09 29.26 8.76
C LEU A 4 -0.49 29.29 7.34
N ASP A 5 -1.82 29.25 7.19
CA ASP A 5 -2.45 29.34 5.86
C ASP A 5 -2.24 30.72 5.23
N SER A 6 -2.09 31.77 6.04
CA SER A 6 -1.80 33.12 5.56
C SER A 6 -0.31 33.37 5.33
N GLU A 7 0.56 32.74 6.13
CA GLU A 7 2.02 32.92 6.07
C GLU A 7 2.66 32.06 4.97
N PHE A 8 2.11 30.87 4.73
CA PHE A 8 2.59 29.92 3.71
C PHE A 8 1.44 29.56 2.73
N PRO A 9 1.06 30.50 1.85
CA PRO A 9 -0.15 30.38 1.03
C PRO A 9 -0.03 29.35 -0.11
N TYR A 10 1.18 28.87 -0.42
CA TYR A 10 1.40 27.90 -1.48
C TYR A 10 1.65 26.52 -0.87
N SER A 11 0.89 25.52 -1.30
CA SER A 11 1.02 24.14 -0.81
C SER A 11 1.20 23.12 -1.93
N LEU A 12 1.91 22.04 -1.64
CA LEU A 12 2.04 20.87 -2.51
C LEU A 12 1.98 19.60 -1.66
N THR A 13 1.22 18.60 -2.09
CA THR A 13 1.22 17.28 -1.46
C THR A 13 1.75 16.25 -2.44
N ILE A 14 2.71 15.45 -2.00
CA ILE A 14 3.32 14.37 -2.75
C ILE A 14 2.92 13.06 -2.07
N SER A 15 2.35 12.13 -2.83
CA SER A 15 1.96 10.82 -2.36
C SER A 15 2.76 9.77 -3.11
N LEU A 16 3.60 9.01 -2.40
CA LEU A 16 4.47 7.99 -2.95
C LEU A 16 4.08 6.62 -2.40
N PRO A 17 3.44 5.74 -3.20
CA PRO A 17 3.20 4.37 -2.80
C PRO A 17 4.51 3.58 -2.79
N LEU A 18 4.78 2.88 -1.70
CA LEU A 18 5.95 2.01 -1.53
C LEU A 18 5.50 0.55 -1.40
N PRO A 19 6.27 -0.43 -1.92
CA PRO A 19 5.89 -1.84 -1.89
C PRO A 19 5.52 -2.41 -0.52
N THR A 20 6.18 -1.96 0.55
CA THR A 20 5.99 -2.49 1.91
C THR A 20 5.94 -1.38 2.94
N HIS A 21 5.25 -1.63 4.06
CA HIS A 21 5.26 -0.71 5.20
C HIS A 21 6.67 -0.50 5.78
N ARG A 22 7.49 -1.55 5.80
CA ARG A 22 8.89 -1.45 6.26
C ARG A 22 9.68 -0.45 5.44
N LEU A 23 9.53 -0.46 4.11
CA LEU A 23 10.17 0.50 3.24
C LEU A 23 9.63 1.92 3.49
N ALA A 24 8.31 2.05 3.64
CA ALA A 24 7.65 3.33 3.89
C ALA A 24 8.06 3.96 5.23
N SER A 25 8.06 3.19 6.31
CA SER A 25 8.47 3.63 7.63
C SER A 25 9.97 3.94 7.69
N ALA A 26 10.83 3.14 7.05
CA ALA A 26 12.25 3.42 6.97
C ALA A 26 12.55 4.70 6.16
N ALA A 27 11.83 4.92 5.05
CA ALA A 27 11.98 6.12 4.23
C ALA A 27 11.53 7.35 5.01
N LEU A 28 10.36 7.29 5.67
CA LEU A 28 9.86 8.36 6.54
C LEU A 28 10.87 8.73 7.62
N ARG A 29 11.40 7.75 8.36
CA ARG A 29 12.37 8.00 9.45
C ARG A 29 13.65 8.62 8.93
N THR A 30 14.15 8.17 7.78
CA THR A 30 15.38 8.72 7.19
C THR A 30 15.18 10.16 6.70
N LEU A 31 14.07 10.43 6.04
CA LEU A 31 13.73 11.75 5.50
C LEU A 31 13.37 12.77 6.59
N GLN A 32 12.92 12.32 7.76
CA GLN A 32 12.66 13.20 8.91
C GLN A 32 13.92 13.80 9.54
N VAL A 33 15.07 13.13 9.42
CA VAL A 33 16.36 13.65 9.93
C VAL A 33 16.89 14.77 9.05
N ASP A 34 16.50 14.79 7.77
CA ASP A 34 16.78 15.88 6.85
C ASP A 34 15.89 17.09 7.20
N ALA A 35 16.51 18.14 7.72
CA ALA A 35 15.81 19.38 8.06
C ALA A 35 15.66 20.27 6.83
N GLU A 36 14.51 20.93 6.70
CA GLU A 36 14.33 21.97 5.70
C GLU A 36 15.31 23.13 5.95
N LEU A 37 16.13 23.44 4.95
CA LEU A 37 17.17 24.46 5.06
C LEU A 37 16.61 25.89 5.13
N SER A 38 15.37 26.09 4.69
CA SER A 38 14.74 27.40 4.58
C SER A 38 13.56 27.52 5.55
N PRO A 39 13.52 28.53 6.43
CA PRO A 39 12.36 28.79 7.30
C PRO A 39 11.14 29.28 6.51
N LEU A 40 11.31 29.58 5.21
CA LEU A 40 10.24 29.97 4.30
C LEU A 40 9.48 28.76 3.72
N VAL A 41 9.84 27.55 4.15
CA VAL A 41 9.20 26.28 3.78
C VAL A 41 8.93 25.47 5.03
N HIS A 42 7.72 24.92 5.09
CA HIS A 42 7.33 23.92 6.05
C HIS A 42 7.08 22.61 5.31
N ARG A 43 7.70 21.53 5.81
CA ARG A 43 7.50 20.17 5.34
C ARG A 43 6.99 19.30 6.47
N SER A 44 6.03 18.43 6.18
CA SER A 44 5.58 17.40 7.09
C SER A 44 5.44 16.06 6.37
N PHE A 45 5.69 14.97 7.11
CA PHE A 45 5.62 13.60 6.62
C PHE A 45 4.57 12.81 7.39
N ARG A 46 3.86 11.95 6.70
CA ARG A 46 2.97 10.95 7.30
C ARG A 46 2.88 9.72 6.41
N LEU A 47 2.55 8.58 7.00
CA LEU A 47 2.15 7.40 6.24
C LEU A 47 0.63 7.32 6.17
N THR A 48 0.12 6.88 5.03
CA THR A 48 -1.32 6.72 4.80
C THR A 48 -1.58 5.39 4.11
N ARG A 49 -2.82 4.88 4.23
CA ARG A 49 -3.27 3.71 3.49
C ARG A 49 -3.45 4.05 2.01
N PRO A 50 -3.17 3.11 1.09
CA PRO A 50 -3.52 3.26 -0.32
C PRO A 50 -5.02 3.55 -0.50
N PRO A 51 -5.39 4.44 -1.46
CA PRO A 51 -6.79 4.64 -1.78
C PRO A 51 -7.40 3.33 -2.31
N PRO A 52 -8.63 2.96 -1.90
CA PRO A 52 -9.27 1.75 -2.39
C PRO A 52 -9.48 1.83 -3.91
N PRO A 53 -9.40 0.68 -4.63
CA PRO A 53 -9.64 0.66 -6.07
C PRO A 53 -11.03 1.22 -6.37
N PRO A 54 -11.21 1.94 -7.51
CA PRO A 54 -12.49 2.52 -7.87
C PRO A 54 -13.54 1.40 -7.98
N GLN A 55 -14.51 1.41 -7.06
CA GLN A 55 -15.62 0.45 -7.09
C GLN A 55 -16.43 0.68 -8.39
N PRO A 56 -16.85 -0.40 -9.09
CA PRO A 56 -17.72 -0.27 -10.23
C PRO A 56 -19.04 0.37 -9.77
N SER A 57 -19.30 1.59 -10.24
CA SER A 57 -20.58 2.27 -10.02
C SER A 57 -21.71 1.37 -10.54
N PRO A 58 -22.77 1.10 -9.74
CA PRO A 58 -23.86 0.26 -10.20
C PRO A 58 -24.53 0.91 -11.42
N SER A 59 -24.47 0.20 -12.56
CA SER A 59 -25.13 0.62 -13.80
C SER A 59 -26.63 0.80 -13.55
N PRO A 60 -27.23 1.95 -13.90
CA PRO A 60 -28.66 2.21 -13.68
C PRO A 60 -29.60 1.48 -14.65
N TYR A 61 -29.10 0.55 -15.47
CA TYR A 61 -29.91 -0.17 -16.45
C TYR A 61 -30.32 -1.54 -15.90
N PRO A 62 -31.61 -1.77 -15.62
CA PRO A 62 -32.09 -3.11 -15.33
C PRO A 62 -31.95 -3.98 -16.58
N ALA A 63 -31.25 -5.11 -16.44
CA ALA A 63 -31.27 -6.16 -17.44
C ALA A 63 -32.71 -6.66 -17.57
N THR A 64 -33.35 -6.41 -18.70
CA THR A 64 -34.65 -6.99 -19.04
C THR A 64 -34.48 -8.48 -19.36
N PRO A 65 -35.08 -9.40 -18.60
CA PRO A 65 -35.10 -10.81 -18.98
C PRO A 65 -36.15 -11.00 -20.07
N SER A 66 -35.70 -11.22 -21.32
CA SER A 66 -36.57 -11.77 -22.36
C SER A 66 -36.58 -13.30 -22.24
N ALA A 67 -37.69 -13.84 -21.77
CA ALA A 67 -37.99 -15.27 -21.75
C ALA A 67 -39.06 -15.58 -22.80
N ASP A 68 -38.75 -16.49 -23.74
CA ASP A 68 -39.58 -17.52 -24.40
C ASP A 68 -38.82 -18.02 -25.66
N THR A 69 -38.84 -19.27 -26.14
CA THR A 69 -39.30 -20.58 -25.67
C THR A 69 -38.76 -21.65 -26.65
N SER A 70 -38.44 -22.84 -26.12
CA SER A 70 -38.42 -24.19 -26.71
C SER A 70 -37.53 -24.64 -27.90
N ALA A 71 -36.71 -25.67 -27.57
CA ALA A 71 -36.37 -26.94 -28.29
C ALA A 71 -35.76 -26.84 -29.73
N ILE A 72 -34.81 -27.68 -30.19
CA ILE A 72 -34.82 -29.17 -30.27
C ILE A 72 -33.37 -29.73 -30.42
N GLU A 73 -33.08 -30.78 -29.65
CA GLU A 73 -32.25 -32.00 -29.84
C GLU A 73 -31.25 -32.16 -31.02
N THR A 74 -30.00 -32.61 -30.76
CA THR A 74 -29.48 -33.98 -31.11
C THR A 74 -27.94 -34.09 -31.12
N ALA A 75 -27.45 -35.01 -30.25
CA ALA A 75 -26.29 -35.91 -30.33
C ALA A 75 -24.83 -35.41 -30.46
N ALA A 76 -24.01 -35.80 -29.47
CA ALA A 76 -23.01 -36.89 -29.54
C ALA A 76 -21.71 -36.58 -28.78
N ALA A 77 -21.49 -37.35 -27.70
CA ALA A 77 -20.25 -38.03 -27.27
C ALA A 77 -18.91 -37.25 -27.26
N ASN A 78 -18.11 -37.21 -26.18
CA ASN A 78 -17.59 -38.37 -25.46
C ASN A 78 -17.17 -38.05 -24.02
N ALA A 79 -17.27 -39.10 -23.21
CA ALA A 79 -16.90 -39.22 -21.80
C ALA A 79 -15.38 -39.02 -21.52
N THR A 80 -15.04 -38.67 -20.27
CA THR A 80 -13.98 -39.31 -19.45
C THR A 80 -14.06 -38.90 -17.97
N ILE A 81 -14.66 -39.78 -17.16
CA ILE A 81 -14.21 -40.38 -15.88
C ILE A 81 -13.42 -39.53 -14.84
N THR A 82 -14.09 -39.32 -13.69
CA THR A 82 -13.75 -39.66 -12.28
C THR A 82 -12.30 -39.63 -11.78
N THR A 83 -12.03 -38.89 -10.69
CA THR A 83 -11.38 -39.34 -9.43
C THR A 83 -11.55 -38.22 -8.36
N THR A 84 -12.49 -38.31 -7.44
CA THR A 84 -12.34 -38.74 -6.02
C THR A 84 -11.19 -38.11 -5.24
N ALA A 85 -11.49 -37.11 -4.39
CA ALA A 85 -10.72 -36.84 -3.17
C ALA A 85 -11.60 -36.12 -2.14
N THR A 86 -12.02 -36.88 -1.14
CA THR A 86 -12.64 -36.44 0.10
C THR A 86 -11.59 -35.71 0.95
N ALA A 87 -11.86 -34.47 1.36
CA ALA A 87 -11.12 -33.83 2.45
C ALA A 87 -12.09 -33.03 3.33
N THR A 88 -12.29 -33.63 4.50
CA THR A 88 -13.04 -33.20 5.67
C THR A 88 -12.69 -31.77 6.10
N ALA A 89 -13.73 -30.93 6.23
CA ALA A 89 -13.64 -29.68 6.98
C ALA A 89 -13.73 -30.00 8.47
N THR A 90 -12.66 -29.70 9.22
CA THR A 90 -12.69 -29.64 10.68
C THR A 90 -12.45 -28.20 11.10
N ALA A 91 -13.51 -27.62 11.65
CA ALA A 91 -13.52 -26.33 12.29
C ALA A 91 -12.82 -26.36 13.66
N GLY A 92 -12.22 -25.23 14.03
CA GLY A 92 -12.22 -24.73 15.40
C GLY A 92 -11.07 -25.17 16.30
N THR A 93 -10.08 -24.30 16.47
CA THR A 93 -9.51 -23.92 17.77
C THR A 93 -8.89 -22.52 17.55
N SER A 94 -9.29 -21.43 18.20
CA SER A 94 -9.85 -21.36 19.54
C SER A 94 -8.81 -20.97 20.59
N GLY A 95 -7.80 -20.16 20.24
CA GLY A 95 -6.73 -19.78 21.17
C GLY A 95 -6.45 -18.28 21.08
N GLY A 96 -7.05 -17.52 21.99
CA GLY A 96 -6.86 -16.08 22.09
C GLY A 96 -5.42 -15.71 22.40
N THR A 97 -4.96 -14.62 21.79
CA THR A 97 -3.91 -13.79 22.34
C THR A 97 -4.28 -12.36 22.00
N GLU A 98 -4.86 -11.69 22.98
CA GLU A 98 -5.20 -10.27 22.95
C GLU A 98 -3.90 -9.46 22.85
N ALA A 99 -3.55 -9.03 21.63
CA ALA A 99 -2.59 -7.94 21.33
C ALA A 99 -2.47 -7.71 19.81
N ARG A 100 -3.51 -7.35 19.03
CA ARG A 100 -3.37 -7.34 17.54
C ARG A 100 -4.18 -6.33 16.72
N ASP A 101 -4.78 -5.29 17.28
CA ASP A 101 -5.52 -4.32 16.42
C ASP A 101 -4.59 -3.25 15.82
N GLY A 102 -3.48 -2.91 16.50
CA GLY A 102 -2.59 -1.81 16.06
C GLY A 102 -1.56 -2.19 14.99
N ASP A 103 -1.03 -3.41 15.01
CA ASP A 103 0.05 -3.80 14.10
C ASP A 103 -0.46 -3.99 12.65
N GLU A 104 -1.69 -4.51 12.49
CA GLU A 104 -2.32 -4.70 11.17
C GLU A 104 -2.60 -3.36 10.49
N GLU A 105 -3.03 -2.34 11.25
CA GLU A 105 -3.28 -1.00 10.71
C GLU A 105 -2.00 -0.32 10.23
N GLU A 106 -0.87 -0.54 10.90
CA GLU A 106 0.42 0.01 10.51
C GLU A 106 0.94 -0.67 9.24
N GLU A 107 0.79 -1.99 9.10
CA GLU A 107 1.16 -2.74 7.89
C GLU A 107 0.43 -2.24 6.62
N GLU A 108 -0.76 -1.68 6.76
CA GLU A 108 -1.51 -1.06 5.65
C GLU A 108 -0.99 0.34 5.26
N LEU A 109 -0.15 0.98 6.08
CA LEU A 109 0.39 2.33 5.83
C LEU A 109 1.60 2.28 4.89
N THR A 110 1.33 2.06 3.61
CA THR A 110 2.37 1.92 2.57
C THR A 110 2.59 3.17 1.72
N VAL A 111 1.78 4.22 1.88
CA VAL A 111 1.92 5.46 1.12
C VAL A 111 2.65 6.51 1.95
N LEU A 112 3.83 6.92 1.52
CA LEU A 112 4.55 8.06 2.09
C LEU A 112 3.96 9.36 1.54
N GLN A 113 3.33 10.13 2.42
CA GLN A 113 2.75 11.43 2.08
C GLN A 113 3.60 12.56 2.66
N THR A 114 4.01 13.47 1.79
CA THR A 114 4.77 14.66 2.14
C THR A 114 3.96 15.91 1.81
N GLU A 115 3.69 16.75 2.80
CA GLU A 115 2.98 18.02 2.61
C GLU A 115 3.96 19.19 2.77
N TYR A 116 4.04 20.01 1.73
CA TYR A 116 4.81 21.23 1.68
C TYR A 116 3.91 22.45 1.78
N ARG A 117 4.41 23.47 2.46
CA ARG A 117 3.86 24.83 2.47
C ARG A 117 4.99 25.83 2.36
N ALA A 118 4.87 26.84 1.50
CA ALA A 118 5.89 27.85 1.32
C ALA A 118 5.32 29.25 1.06
N THR A 119 6.17 30.25 1.23
CA THR A 119 5.85 31.65 0.95
C THR A 119 5.76 31.96 -0.55
N THR A 120 6.41 31.16 -1.40
CA THR A 120 6.37 31.32 -2.87
C THR A 120 6.43 29.99 -3.61
N ASN A 121 5.89 29.96 -4.84
CA ASN A 121 6.07 28.83 -5.76
C ASN A 121 7.55 28.51 -6.05
N ARG A 122 8.41 29.54 -6.09
CA ARG A 122 9.85 29.34 -6.32
C ARG A 122 10.46 28.54 -5.17
N MET A 123 10.07 28.84 -3.95
CA MET A 123 10.58 28.14 -2.77
C MET A 123 10.07 26.70 -2.71
N LEU A 124 8.79 26.45 -3.07
CA LEU A 124 8.29 25.07 -3.24
C LEU A 124 9.17 24.28 -4.20
N ARG A 125 9.51 24.85 -5.36
CA ARG A 125 10.36 24.16 -6.34
C ARG A 125 11.75 23.84 -5.79
N VAL A 126 12.37 24.78 -5.09
CA VAL A 126 13.71 24.58 -4.51
C VAL A 126 13.68 23.46 -3.47
N ALA A 127 12.71 23.48 -2.56
CA ALA A 127 12.58 22.45 -1.52
C ALA A 127 12.26 21.07 -2.11
N VAL A 128 11.33 21.01 -3.06
CA VAL A 128 10.93 19.74 -3.70
C VAL A 128 12.06 19.14 -4.52
N ASN A 129 12.89 19.93 -5.18
CA ASN A 129 14.05 19.42 -5.90
C ASN A 129 15.04 18.74 -4.95
N GLY A 130 15.43 19.41 -3.86
CA GLY A 130 16.33 18.83 -2.86
C GLY A 130 15.74 17.59 -2.18
N PHE A 131 14.43 17.59 -1.94
CA PHE A 131 13.72 16.42 -1.44
C PHE A 131 13.74 15.23 -2.41
N MET A 132 13.54 15.46 -3.70
CA MET A 132 13.59 14.37 -4.69
C MET A 132 14.99 13.79 -4.81
N GLU A 133 16.03 14.62 -4.64
CA GLU A 133 17.41 14.15 -4.58
C GLU A 133 17.63 13.26 -3.34
N SER A 134 17.22 13.70 -2.15
CA SER A 134 17.36 12.90 -0.93
C SER A 134 16.52 11.62 -0.96
N LEU A 135 15.29 11.69 -1.46
CA LEU A 135 14.42 10.54 -1.66
C LEU A 135 15.05 9.51 -2.63
N GLY A 136 15.63 9.96 -3.74
CA GLY A 136 16.30 9.08 -4.69
C GLY A 136 17.48 8.33 -4.06
N VAL A 137 18.28 9.02 -3.24
CA VAL A 137 19.38 8.39 -2.48
C VAL A 137 18.85 7.35 -1.51
N VAL A 138 17.82 7.69 -0.72
CA VAL A 138 17.23 6.78 0.27
C VAL A 138 16.67 5.53 -0.40
N LEU A 139 15.90 5.69 -1.47
CA LEU A 139 15.30 4.56 -2.18
C LEU A 139 16.34 3.73 -2.91
N GLY A 140 17.40 4.33 -3.48
CA GLY A 140 18.48 3.58 -4.11
C GLY A 140 19.29 2.75 -3.09
N VAL A 141 19.58 3.33 -1.92
CA VAL A 141 20.21 2.60 -0.81
C VAL A 141 19.31 1.47 -0.33
N MET A 142 18.00 1.71 -0.24
CA MET A 142 17.05 0.66 0.12
C MET A 142 16.98 -0.43 -0.96
N GLU A 143 16.97 -0.11 -2.24
CA GLU A 143 16.99 -1.11 -3.30
C GLU A 143 18.25 -2.01 -3.23
N GLU A 144 19.41 -1.43 -2.94
CA GLU A 144 20.68 -2.16 -2.87
C GLU A 144 20.88 -2.91 -1.55
N LEU A 145 20.37 -2.39 -0.43
CA LEU A 145 20.55 -2.97 0.91
C LEU A 145 19.35 -3.78 1.40
N ASP A 146 18.18 -3.68 0.77
CA ASP A 146 17.00 -4.47 1.12
C ASP A 146 17.05 -5.88 0.53
N VAL A 147 18.22 -6.51 0.66
CA VAL A 147 18.46 -7.93 0.43
C VAL A 147 18.17 -8.65 1.74
N ASP A 148 16.89 -8.90 2.02
CA ASP A 148 16.38 -9.83 3.05
C ASP A 148 17.31 -10.09 4.26
N VAL A 149 17.51 -9.09 5.13
CA VAL A 149 18.32 -9.23 6.38
C VAL A 149 17.67 -10.19 7.42
N LEU A 150 16.63 -10.93 7.03
CA LEU A 150 16.07 -12.06 7.77
C LEU A 150 16.10 -13.39 6.97
N GLU A 151 17.02 -13.61 6.04
CA GLU A 151 17.54 -14.99 5.84
C GLU A 151 18.27 -15.51 7.11
N GLY A 152 18.45 -14.66 8.12
CA GLY A 152 19.12 -14.94 9.39
C GLY A 152 18.24 -15.18 10.61
N GLU A 153 16.93 -15.44 10.50
CA GLU A 153 16.20 -16.11 11.59
C GLU A 153 16.38 -17.62 11.47
N LEU A 154 17.50 -18.09 12.04
CA LEU A 154 17.84 -19.50 12.25
C LEU A 154 16.65 -20.36 12.73
N GLY A 155 16.55 -21.57 12.15
CA GLY A 155 16.63 -22.77 13.00
C GLY A 155 15.39 -23.65 13.19
N GLY A 156 14.42 -23.64 12.26
CA GLY A 156 13.16 -24.39 12.45
C GLY A 156 13.07 -25.83 11.90
N ALA A 157 13.76 -26.20 10.82
CA ALA A 157 13.37 -27.44 10.12
C ALA A 157 14.42 -28.09 9.21
N TYR A 158 15.59 -28.50 9.71
CA TYR A 158 16.36 -29.59 9.08
C TYR A 158 17.07 -30.43 10.14
N ASN A 159 16.28 -31.19 10.89
CA ASN A 159 16.74 -32.34 11.65
C ASN A 159 16.29 -33.59 10.87
N GLY A 160 17.23 -34.45 10.48
CA GLY A 160 16.89 -35.71 9.82
C GLY A 160 18.02 -36.35 9.03
N TYR A 161 19.14 -36.66 9.70
CA TYR A 161 19.90 -37.88 9.41
C TYR A 161 19.40 -38.98 10.33
#